data_AF-A0A3P7IR22-F1
#
_entry.id   AF-A0A3P7IR22-F1
#
_cell.length_a   1.000
_cell.length_b   1.000
_cell.length_c   1.000
_cell.angle_alpha   90.00
_cell.angle_beta   90.00
_cell.angle_gamma   90.00
#
_symmetry.space_group_name_H-M   'P 1'
#
loop_
_entity.id
_entity.type
_entity.pdbx_description
1 polymer ?
#
loop_
_entity_poly.entity_id
_entity_poly.type
_entity_poly.pdbx_seq_one_letter_code
_entity_poly.pdbx_strand_id
1 'polypeptide(L)'
;MVTGVMPYDDRNPQKMVERQLGHKIRFPKIQLSVQVKTLIYEILHPFPPSRPSYKAICASDWLKDTQFVFKGGRESGTQSQQD
;
A
#
# COMPACT_ATOMS: atom_id res chain seq x y z
N MET A 1 -10.71 -1.17 -2.37
CA MET A 1 -9.65 -1.96 -3.06
C MET A 1 -9.53 -1.44 -4.49
N VAL A 2 -8.33 -1.27 -5.04
CA VAL A 2 -8.11 -0.59 -6.33
C VAL A 2 -8.39 -1.42 -7.58
N THR A 3 -8.33 -2.75 -7.49
CA THR A 3 -8.54 -3.68 -8.63
C THR A 3 -9.78 -4.55 -8.50
N GLY A 4 -10.38 -4.64 -7.31
CA GLY A 4 -11.49 -5.56 -7.02
C GLY A 4 -11.13 -7.06 -7.05
N VAL A 5 -9.86 -7.42 -7.29
CA VAL A 5 -9.36 -8.80 -7.35
C VAL A 5 -8.09 -8.95 -6.53
N MET A 6 -7.84 -10.16 -6.04
CA MET A 6 -6.61 -10.49 -5.32
C MET A 6 -5.38 -10.46 -6.26
N PRO A 7 -4.21 -10.00 -5.77
CA PRO A 7 -2.99 -9.92 -6.58
C PRO A 7 -2.45 -11.31 -6.98
N TYR A 8 -2.80 -12.35 -6.22
CA TYR A 8 -2.44 -13.74 -6.52
C TYR A 8 -3.70 -14.62 -6.54
N ASP A 9 -3.66 -15.61 -7.42
CA ASP A 9 -4.73 -16.60 -7.61
C ASP A 9 -4.52 -17.76 -6.63
N ASP A 10 -5.47 -17.97 -5.73
CA ASP A 10 -5.42 -18.92 -4.62
C ASP A 10 -5.99 -20.31 -4.96
N ARG A 11 -6.59 -20.47 -6.15
CA ARG A 11 -7.09 -21.77 -6.63
C ARG A 11 -6.00 -22.84 -6.80
N ASN A 12 -4.74 -22.41 -6.90
CA ASN A 12 -3.56 -23.28 -6.85
C ASN A 12 -2.51 -22.68 -5.91
N PRO A 13 -2.50 -23.05 -4.62
CA PRO A 13 -1.62 -22.46 -3.61
C PRO A 13 -0.14 -22.63 -3.91
N GLN A 14 0.29 -23.75 -4.50
CA GLN A 14 1.69 -23.95 -4.86
C GLN A 14 2.15 -22.91 -5.90
N LYS A 15 1.36 -22.72 -6.95
CA LYS A 15 1.63 -21.72 -7.99
C LYS A 15 1.49 -20.28 -7.48
N MET A 16 0.59 -20.06 -6.52
CA MET A 16 0.44 -18.79 -5.82
C MET A 16 1.74 -18.40 -5.11
N VAL A 17 2.29 -19.33 -4.30
CA VAL A 17 3.53 -19.12 -3.56
C VAL A 17 4.72 -18.95 -4.51
N GLU A 18 4.82 -19.75 -5.56
CA GLU A 18 5.86 -19.60 -6.59
C GLU A 18 5.86 -18.17 -7.19
N ARG A 19 4.67 -17.63 -7.49
CA ARG A 19 4.53 -16.27 -8.01
C ARG A 19 4.86 -15.20 -6.98
N GLN A 20 4.48 -15.39 -5.72
CA GLN A 20 4.82 -14.49 -4.62
C GLN A 20 6.34 -14.41 -4.44
N LEU A 21 7.00 -15.56 -4.31
CA LEU A 21 8.46 -15.65 -4.16
C LEU A 21 9.20 -15.08 -5.37
N GLY A 22 8.67 -15.27 -6.58
CA GLY A 22 9.20 -14.68 -7.81
C GLY A 22 8.85 -13.20 -8.02
N HIS A 23 8.15 -12.55 -7.09
CA HIS A 23 7.68 -11.16 -7.18
C HIS A 23 6.85 -10.86 -8.45
N LYS A 24 6.13 -11.88 -8.97
CA LYS A 24 5.38 -11.80 -10.24
C LYS A 24 3.94 -11.36 -10.01
N ILE A 25 3.68 -10.06 -10.10
CA ILE A 25 2.33 -9.48 -9.94
C ILE A 25 1.72 -9.19 -11.31
N ARG A 26 0.45 -9.56 -11.50
CA ARG A 26 -0.31 -9.25 -12.73
C ARG A 26 -1.45 -8.32 -12.39
N PHE A 27 -1.46 -7.14 -13.01
CA PHE A 27 -2.57 -6.21 -12.90
C PHE A 27 -3.65 -6.55 -13.95
N PRO A 28 -4.94 -6.47 -13.60
CA PRO A 28 -6.01 -6.58 -14.58
C PRO A 28 -5.92 -5.44 -15.60
N LYS A 29 -6.56 -5.61 -16.76
CA LYS A 29 -6.60 -4.62 -17.86
C LYS A 29 -7.56 -3.46 -17.54
N ILE A 30 -7.29 -2.77 -16.44
CA ILE A 30 -7.97 -1.54 -16.02
C ILE A 30 -6.95 -0.41 -15.95
N GLN A 31 -7.42 0.83 -16.08
CA GLN A 31 -6.55 2.00 -15.94
C GLN A 31 -6.18 2.18 -14.46
N LEU A 32 -4.88 2.10 -14.17
CA LEU A 32 -4.30 2.39 -12.87
C LEU A 32 -3.10 3.29 -13.11
N SER A 33 -2.91 4.27 -12.24
CA SER A 33 -1.72 5.12 -12.27
C SER A 33 -0.45 4.30 -12.05
N VAL A 34 0.69 4.79 -12.54
CA VAL A 34 1.97 4.12 -12.32
C VAL A 34 2.30 4.09 -10.83
N GLN A 35 2.00 5.18 -10.11
CA GLN A 35 2.28 5.36 -8.69
C GLN A 35 1.64 4.26 -7.83
N VAL A 36 0.37 3.92 -8.07
CA VAL A 36 -0.30 2.86 -7.29
C VAL A 36 0.25 1.47 -7.64
N LYS A 37 0.61 1.22 -8.91
CA LYS A 37 1.22 -0.05 -9.32
C LYS A 37 2.58 -0.22 -8.66
N THR A 38 3.40 0.83 -8.64
CA THR A 38 4.70 0.86 -7.98
C THR A 38 4.54 0.58 -6.49
N LEU A 39 3.64 1.28 -5.80
CA LEU A 39 3.43 1.06 -4.37
C LEU A 39 2.97 -0.37 -4.05
N ILE A 40 2.03 -0.93 -4.83
CA ILE A 40 1.59 -2.32 -4.67
C ILE A 40 2.76 -3.29 -4.87
N TYR A 41 3.60 -3.04 -5.87
CA TYR A 41 4.77 -3.86 -6.16
C TYR A 41 5.76 -3.85 -4.99
N GLU A 42 6.07 -2.68 -4.43
CA GLU A 42 6.98 -2.53 -3.28
C GLU A 42 6.44 -3.19 -2.01
N ILE A 43 5.15 -3.00 -1.70
CA ILE A 43 4.51 -3.61 -0.51
C ILE A 43 4.55 -5.14 -0.58
N LEU A 44 4.35 -5.71 -1.78
CA LEU A 44 4.33 -7.14 -2.01
C LEU A 44 5.71 -7.75 -2.27
N HIS A 45 6.78 -7.06 -1.89
CA HIS A 45 8.14 -7.59 -2.03
C HIS A 45 8.31 -8.93 -1.27
N PRO A 46 8.89 -9.98 -1.89
CA PRO A 46 8.98 -11.31 -1.27
C PRO A 46 9.84 -11.31 -0.01
N PHE A 47 10.95 -10.55 -0.01
CA PHE A 47 11.82 -10.39 1.15
C PHE A 47 11.28 -9.30 2.10
N PRO A 48 10.91 -9.62 3.36
CA PRO A 48 10.24 -8.67 4.25
C PRO A 48 11.03 -7.38 4.55
N PRO A 49 12.35 -7.42 4.79
CA PRO A 49 13.13 -6.19 5.06
C PRO A 49 13.19 -5.21 3.88
N SER A 50 12.91 -5.66 2.65
CA SER A 50 12.82 -4.79 1.48
C SER A 50 11.44 -4.17 1.29
N ARG A 51 10.44 -4.56 2.09
CA ARG A 51 9.12 -3.91 2.04
C ARG A 51 9.22 -2.52 2.69
N PRO A 52 8.50 -1.52 2.15
CA PRO A 52 8.49 -0.19 2.74
C PRO A 52 7.89 -0.24 4.16
N SER A 53 8.45 0.57 5.06
CA SER A 53 7.86 0.81 6.37
C SER A 53 6.53 1.57 6.25
N TYR A 54 5.72 1.57 7.31
CA TYR A 54 4.47 2.35 7.33
C TYR A 54 4.70 3.84 6.97
N LYS A 55 5.74 4.46 7.55
CA LYS A 55 6.10 5.86 7.25
C LYS A 55 6.44 6.06 5.77
N ALA A 56 7.16 5.12 5.16
CA ALA A 56 7.51 5.17 3.75
C ALA A 56 6.27 4.97 2.85
N ILE A 57 5.33 4.10 3.23
CA ILE A 57 4.06 3.90 2.52
C ILE A 57 3.26 5.21 2.50
N CYS A 58 3.09 5.87 3.64
CA CYS A 58 2.38 7.15 3.73
C CYS A 58 3.06 8.27 2.93
N ALA A 59 4.38 8.24 2.83
CA ALA A 59 5.16 9.20 2.05
C ALA A 59 5.31 8.84 0.56
N SER A 60 4.72 7.74 0.10
CA SER A 60 4.80 7.32 -1.31
C SER A 60 4.14 8.33 -2.24
N ASP A 61 4.57 8.37 -3.51
CA ASP A 61 3.97 9.28 -4.51
C ASP A 61 2.48 9.10 -4.70
N TRP A 62 1.93 7.93 -4.36
CA TRP A 62 0.50 7.69 -4.45
C TRP A 62 -0.28 8.25 -3.24
N LEU A 63 0.35 8.37 -2.07
CA LEU A 63 -0.32 8.70 -0.81
C LEU A 63 0.14 9.99 -0.15
N LYS A 64 1.25 10.60 -0.58
CA LYS A 64 1.87 11.76 0.09
C LYS A 64 0.93 12.96 0.28
N ASP A 65 -0.02 13.14 -0.64
CA ASP A 65 -1.00 14.24 -0.60
C ASP A 65 -2.33 13.83 0.08
N THR A 66 -2.40 12.62 0.64
CA THR A 66 -3.57 12.11 1.35
C THR A 66 -3.50 12.45 2.83
N GLN A 67 -4.50 13.16 3.33
CA GLN A 67 -4.62 13.45 4.75
C GLN A 67 -5.05 12.19 5.52
N PHE A 68 -4.19 11.72 6.42
CA PHE A 68 -4.49 10.60 7.30
C PHE A 68 -5.02 11.11 8.63
N VAL A 69 -6.34 10.97 8.85
CA VAL A 69 -6.97 11.37 10.11
C VAL A 69 -7.30 10.10 10.91
N PHE A 70 -6.81 10.02 12.14
CA PHE A 70 -7.28 9.00 13.08
C PHE A 70 -8.70 9.36 13.52
N LYS A 71 -9.70 8.71 12.93
CA LYS A 71 -11.10 8.87 13.35
C LYS A 71 -11.27 8.31 14.77
N GLY A 72 -11.17 9.17 15.77
CA GLY A 72 -11.24 8.83 17.20
C GLY A 72 -10.05 9.27 18.05
N GLY A 73 -8.99 9.83 17.45
CA GLY A 73 -7.97 10.55 18.20
C GLY A 73 -8.56 11.88 18.65
N ARG A 74 -8.72 12.11 19.95
CA ARG A 74 -9.00 13.45 20.47
C ARG A 74 -7.94 14.39 19.88
N GLU A 75 -8.38 15.36 19.10
CA GLU A 75 -7.55 16.49 18.72
C GLU A 75 -7.14 17.16 20.04
N SER A 76 -5.88 17.00 20.44
CA SER A 76 -5.28 17.86 21.44
C SER A 76 -5.23 19.26 20.82
N GLY A 77 -6.30 20.02 21.04
CA GLY A 77 -6.41 21.40 20.61
C GLY A 77 -5.23 22.18 21.15
N THR A 78 -4.44 22.73 20.24
CA THR A 78 -3.48 23.79 20.55
C THR A 78 -4.29 24.99 21.02
N GLN A 79 -4.45 25.15 22.33
CA GLN A 79 -4.86 26.43 22.91
C GLN A 79 -3.69 27.40 22.77
N SER A 80 -3.80 28.29 21.80
CA SER A 80 -3.07 29.55 21.76
C SER A 80 -3.47 30.34 23.01
N GLN A 81 -2.55 30.53 23.95
CA GLN A 81 -2.73 31.49 25.04
C GLN A 81 -2.00 32.77 24.64
N GLN A 82 -2.80 33.77 24.22
CA GLN A 82 -2.46 35.19 24.21
C GLN A 82 -2.66 35.71 25.63
N ASP A 83 -1.61 36.18 26.28
CA ASP A 83 -1.40 37.56 26.78
C ASP A 83 -0.04 37.66 27.48
#